data_AF-A0A7J9XX27-F1
#
_entry.id   AF-A0A7J9XX27-F1
#
_cell.length_a   1.000
_cell.length_b   1.000
_cell.length_c   1.000
_cell.angle_alpha   90.00
_cell.angle_beta   90.00
_cell.angle_gamma   90.00
#
_symmetry.space_group_name_H-M   'P 1'
#
loop_
_entity.id
_entity.type
_entity.pdbx_description
1 polymer ?
#
loop_
_entity_poly.entity_id
_entity_poly.type
_entity_poly.pdbx_seq_one_letter_code
_entity_poly.pdbx_strand_id
1 'polypeptide(L)'
;HRRWHRLLALFEAVYRGIEHPRLRMHAHDGSLFDPDTFGWLPRNIDDRTVLHMLLAVQYVEIGSGRSKERRKLSFRELDVEQIGYVYEGLLSYDGFRADGVTVSLIGKRGFEKEVRLRELENLAEYKDHKVGSPRALEKVLAPLAGAEKENARRKFLTVTRGDANLTERLLPFFGIIRQDLRDEPVVIMPGELFVT
;
A
#
# COMPACT_ATOMS: atom_id res chain seq x y z
N HIS A 1 10.09 -11.07 -10.64
CA HIS A 1 8.81 -10.99 -11.38
C HIS A 1 8.28 -12.37 -11.75
N ARG A 2 8.09 -13.29 -10.78
CA ARG A 2 7.53 -14.63 -11.07
C ARG A 2 6.40 -15.02 -10.12
N ARG A 3 6.20 -14.32 -9.00
CA ARG A 3 5.18 -14.69 -8.01
C ARG A 3 3.77 -14.41 -8.51
N TRP A 4 3.55 -13.26 -9.17
CA TRP A 4 2.25 -12.93 -9.74
C TRP A 4 1.81 -13.92 -10.82
N HIS A 5 2.67 -14.23 -11.78
CA HIS A 5 2.38 -15.22 -12.82
C HIS A 5 2.13 -16.62 -12.26
N ARG A 6 2.83 -17.01 -11.20
CA ARG A 6 2.54 -18.28 -10.50
C ARG A 6 1.17 -18.29 -9.84
N LEU A 7 0.73 -17.15 -9.30
CA LEU A 7 -0.59 -17.03 -8.70
C LEU A 7 -1.69 -17.08 -9.77
N LEU A 8 -1.52 -16.36 -10.88
CA LEU A 8 -2.43 -16.44 -12.02
C LEU A 8 -2.52 -17.85 -12.60
N ALA A 9 -1.39 -18.53 -12.78
CA ALA A 9 -1.36 -19.92 -13.25
C ALA A 9 -2.05 -20.88 -12.26
N LEU A 10 -1.94 -20.62 -10.96
CA LEU A 10 -2.67 -21.39 -9.95
C LEU A 10 -4.18 -21.15 -10.05
N PHE A 11 -4.63 -19.91 -10.23
CA PHE A 11 -6.05 -19.60 -10.42
C PHE A 11 -6.61 -20.27 -11.68
N GLU A 12 -5.88 -20.20 -12.79
CA GLU A 12 -6.27 -20.86 -14.02
C GLU A 12 -6.29 -22.38 -13.89
N ALA A 13 -5.33 -22.97 -13.17
CA ALA A 13 -5.33 -24.39 -12.84
C ALA A 13 -6.52 -24.82 -11.97
N VAL A 14 -6.93 -23.99 -11.01
CA VAL A 14 -8.11 -24.27 -10.18
C VAL A 14 -9.37 -24.20 -11.03
N TYR A 15 -9.49 -23.20 -11.91
CA TYR A 15 -10.66 -23.01 -12.76
C TYR A 15 -10.78 -24.08 -13.86
N ARG A 16 -9.72 -24.29 -14.64
CA ARG A 16 -9.71 -25.21 -15.80
C ARG A 16 -9.40 -26.67 -15.41
N GLY A 17 -8.87 -26.89 -14.21
CA GLY A 17 -8.30 -28.18 -13.80
C GLY A 17 -6.89 -28.42 -14.36
N ILE A 18 -6.27 -29.50 -13.90
CA ILE A 18 -4.97 -29.96 -14.41
C ILE A 18 -5.08 -31.47 -14.67
N GLU A 19 -4.71 -31.87 -15.88
CA GLU A 19 -4.42 -33.26 -16.22
C GLU A 19 -2.93 -33.45 -16.48
N HIS A 20 -2.18 -33.84 -15.44
CA HIS A 20 -0.76 -34.13 -15.56
C HIS A 20 -0.39 -35.38 -14.74
N PRO A 21 0.58 -36.21 -15.18
CA PRO A 21 0.95 -37.44 -14.47
C PRO A 21 1.34 -37.26 -13.00
N ARG A 22 1.87 -36.08 -12.64
CA ARG A 22 2.29 -35.73 -11.27
C ARG A 22 1.27 -34.89 -10.48
N LEU A 23 0.19 -34.45 -11.12
CA LEU A 23 -0.83 -33.62 -10.49
C LEU A 23 -2.13 -33.72 -11.30
N ARG A 24 -3.17 -34.25 -10.67
CA ARG A 24 -4.53 -34.24 -11.21
C ARG A 24 -5.41 -33.37 -10.32
N MET A 25 -6.13 -32.44 -10.94
CA MET A 25 -7.06 -31.54 -10.28
C MET A 25 -8.26 -31.37 -11.20
N HIS A 26 -9.46 -31.58 -10.68
CA HIS A 26 -10.68 -31.31 -11.42
C HIS A 26 -10.91 -29.81 -11.52
N ALA A 27 -11.55 -29.37 -12.60
CA ALA A 27 -11.99 -27.99 -12.76
C ALA A 27 -12.96 -27.64 -11.61
N HIS A 28 -12.61 -26.60 -10.86
CA HIS A 28 -13.50 -25.97 -9.90
C HIS A 28 -14.13 -24.78 -10.63
N ASP A 29 -15.24 -25.03 -11.33
CA ASP A 29 -15.98 -24.12 -12.23
C ASP A 29 -16.68 -22.94 -11.50
N GLY A 30 -15.99 -22.35 -10.53
CA GLY A 30 -16.45 -21.18 -9.79
C GLY A 30 -15.96 -19.90 -10.46
N SER A 31 -16.88 -18.95 -10.66
CA SER A 31 -16.59 -17.62 -11.25
C SER A 31 -15.50 -16.84 -10.52
N LEU A 32 -15.20 -17.18 -9.26
CA LEU A 32 -14.11 -16.59 -8.49
C LEU A 32 -12.72 -16.80 -9.13
N PHE A 33 -12.52 -17.90 -9.86
CA PHE A 33 -11.25 -18.22 -10.50
C PHE A 33 -11.29 -18.10 -12.03
N ASP A 34 -12.42 -17.68 -12.60
CA ASP A 34 -12.54 -17.48 -14.04
C ASP A 34 -11.61 -16.34 -14.49
N PRO A 35 -10.56 -16.63 -15.30
CA PRO A 35 -9.60 -15.63 -15.74
C PRO A 35 -10.23 -14.54 -16.62
N ASP A 36 -11.34 -14.84 -17.30
CA ASP A 36 -12.00 -13.92 -18.22
C ASP A 36 -12.83 -12.86 -17.45
N THR A 37 -13.28 -13.19 -16.23
CA THR A 37 -14.01 -12.28 -15.34
C THR A 37 -13.13 -11.11 -14.83
N PHE A 38 -11.82 -11.29 -14.75
CA PHE A 38 -10.92 -10.32 -14.10
C PHE A 38 -9.93 -9.64 -15.06
N GLY A 39 -10.37 -9.31 -16.29
CA GLY A 39 -9.54 -8.62 -17.30
C GLY A 39 -8.97 -7.25 -16.88
N TRP A 40 -9.48 -6.68 -15.79
CA TRP A 40 -8.99 -5.44 -15.16
C TRP A 40 -7.77 -5.65 -14.25
N LEU A 41 -7.45 -6.88 -13.84
CA LEU A 41 -6.28 -7.15 -13.02
C LEU A 41 -4.99 -6.82 -13.77
N PRO A 42 -4.02 -6.16 -13.11
CA PRO A 42 -2.76 -5.82 -13.76
C PRO A 42 -2.01 -7.08 -14.18
N ARG A 43 -1.44 -7.07 -15.38
CA ARG A 43 -0.65 -8.21 -15.90
C ARG A 43 0.67 -8.41 -15.15
N ASN A 44 1.18 -7.35 -14.53
CA ASN A 44 2.45 -7.35 -13.82
C ASN A 44 2.28 -6.69 -12.45
N ILE A 45 2.41 -7.51 -11.41
CA ILE A 45 2.62 -7.06 -10.02
C ILE A 45 4.00 -7.54 -9.58
N ASP A 46 4.76 -6.67 -8.90
CA ASP A 46 6.09 -7.04 -8.42
C ASP A 46 6.04 -8.09 -7.28
N ASP A 47 7.13 -8.84 -7.13
CA ASP A 47 7.18 -9.96 -6.20
C ASP A 47 7.10 -9.54 -4.71
N ARG A 48 7.45 -8.29 -4.37
CA ARG A 48 7.37 -7.76 -3.00
C ARG A 48 5.92 -7.45 -2.66
N THR A 49 5.19 -6.80 -3.56
CA THR A 49 3.75 -6.57 -3.42
C THR A 49 2.98 -7.89 -3.28
N VAL A 50 3.23 -8.87 -4.16
CA VAL A 50 2.59 -10.20 -4.05
C VAL A 50 2.91 -10.87 -2.71
N LEU A 51 4.15 -10.77 -2.23
CA LEU A 51 4.52 -11.31 -0.91
C LEU A 51 3.70 -10.64 0.20
N HIS A 52 3.63 -9.31 0.22
CA HIS A 52 2.90 -8.59 1.26
C HIS A 52 1.40 -8.88 1.20
N MET A 53 0.81 -9.00 0.01
CA MET A 53 -0.58 -9.45 -0.16
C MET A 53 -0.81 -10.83 0.47
N LEU A 54 0.03 -11.82 0.12
CA LEU A 54 -0.07 -13.17 0.66
C LEU A 54 0.15 -13.21 2.17
N LEU A 55 1.04 -12.38 2.70
CA LEU A 55 1.27 -12.29 4.13
C LEU A 55 0.09 -11.64 4.87
N ALA A 56 -0.56 -10.64 4.28
CA ALA A 56 -1.70 -9.95 4.87
C ALA A 56 -2.93 -10.87 5.00
N VAL A 57 -3.14 -11.79 4.05
CA VAL A 57 -4.26 -12.75 4.11
C VAL A 57 -3.95 -14.00 4.94
N GLN A 58 -2.68 -14.28 5.23
CA GLN A 58 -2.28 -15.48 6.00
C GLN A 58 -1.94 -15.18 7.46
N TYR A 59 -1.66 -13.93 7.81
CA TYR A 59 -1.21 -13.56 9.14
C TYR A 59 -1.97 -12.35 9.65
N VAL A 60 -2.32 -12.40 10.93
CA VAL A 60 -2.92 -11.29 11.67
C VAL A 60 -1.98 -10.86 12.79
N GLU A 61 -2.04 -9.57 13.13
CA GLU A 61 -1.37 -9.03 14.31
C GLU A 61 -2.41 -8.96 15.44
N ILE A 62 -2.14 -9.65 16.55
CA ILE A 62 -3.02 -9.71 17.72
C ILE A 62 -2.33 -8.98 18.88
N GLY A 63 -3.09 -8.25 19.68
CA GLY A 63 -2.56 -7.49 20.82
C GLY A 63 -2.02 -6.11 20.43
N SER A 64 -1.47 -5.39 21.41
CA SER A 64 -0.97 -4.02 21.23
C SER A 64 0.32 -3.78 22.01
N GLY A 65 1.16 -2.87 21.52
CA GLY A 65 2.44 -2.54 22.17
C GLY A 65 3.36 -3.76 22.33
N ARG A 66 3.74 -4.08 23.57
CA ARG A 66 4.67 -5.18 23.88
C ARG A 66 4.05 -6.57 23.78
N SER A 67 2.72 -6.69 23.76
CA SER A 67 2.02 -7.97 23.56
C SER A 67 1.63 -8.24 22.11
N LYS A 68 2.13 -7.41 21.18
CA LYS A 68 1.85 -7.55 19.75
C LYS A 68 2.49 -8.84 19.23
N GLU A 69 1.65 -9.80 18.89
CA GLU A 69 2.05 -11.09 18.33
C GLU A 69 1.55 -11.22 16.90
N ARG A 70 2.40 -11.76 16.01
CA ARG A 70 2.00 -12.11 14.66
C ARG A 70 1.61 -13.58 14.60
N ARG A 71 0.33 -13.86 14.39
CA ARG A 71 -0.22 -15.21 14.35
C ARG A 71 -0.66 -15.59 12.94
N LYS A 72 -0.40 -16.85 12.55
CA LYS A 72 -0.89 -17.40 11.28
C LYS A 72 -2.38 -17.73 11.41
N LEU A 73 -3.16 -17.36 10.40
CA LEU A 73 -4.57 -17.71 10.28
C LEU A 73 -4.73 -19.21 9.94
N SER A 74 -5.68 -19.86 10.60
CA SER A 74 -6.15 -21.19 10.26
C SER A 74 -7.43 -21.07 9.44
N PHE A 75 -7.36 -21.30 8.13
CA PHE A 75 -8.53 -21.21 7.26
C PHE A 75 -9.59 -22.29 7.55
N ARG A 76 -9.26 -23.31 8.35
CA ARG A 76 -10.20 -24.35 8.81
C ARG A 76 -11.21 -23.84 9.84
N GLU A 77 -10.82 -22.82 10.59
CA GLU A 77 -11.59 -22.26 11.70
C GLU A 77 -12.28 -20.94 11.30
N LEU A 78 -12.22 -20.56 10.02
CA LEU A 78 -12.93 -19.38 9.52
C LEU A 78 -14.43 -19.65 9.47
N ASP A 79 -15.17 -18.88 10.26
CA ASP A 79 -16.61 -18.78 10.28
C ASP A 79 -17.10 -17.49 9.59
N VAL A 80 -18.43 -17.34 9.58
CA VAL A 80 -19.12 -16.20 8.96
C VAL A 80 -18.76 -14.89 9.65
N GLU A 81 -18.52 -14.88 10.97
CA GLU A 81 -18.18 -13.67 11.72
C GLU A 81 -16.80 -13.14 11.31
N GLN A 82 -15.78 -14.01 11.19
CA GLN A 82 -14.46 -13.52 10.78
C GLN A 82 -14.41 -13.06 9.32
N ILE A 83 -15.20 -13.69 8.44
CA ILE A 83 -15.40 -13.20 7.07
C ILE A 83 -16.11 -11.84 7.10
N GLY A 84 -17.14 -11.69 7.95
CA GLY A 84 -17.83 -10.43 8.19
C GLY A 84 -16.89 -9.30 8.60
N TYR A 85 -15.97 -9.54 9.54
CA TYR A 85 -14.97 -8.53 9.94
C TYR A 85 -14.05 -8.09 8.80
N VAL A 86 -13.69 -8.99 7.87
CA VAL A 86 -12.93 -8.60 6.67
C VAL A 86 -13.78 -7.69 5.78
N TYR A 87 -15.04 -8.02 5.55
CA TYR A 87 -15.94 -7.18 4.75
C TYR A 87 -16.15 -5.80 5.38
N GLU A 88 -16.44 -5.72 6.67
CA GLU A 88 -16.58 -4.44 7.38
C GLU A 88 -15.29 -3.61 7.29
N GLY A 89 -14.14 -4.26 7.47
CA GLY A 89 -12.84 -3.62 7.32
C GLY A 89 -12.51 -3.16 5.90
N LEU A 90 -13.08 -3.79 4.86
CA LEU A 90 -12.93 -3.32 3.47
C LEU A 90 -13.91 -2.18 3.16
N LEU A 91 -15.11 -2.18 3.74
CA LEU A 91 -16.11 -1.13 3.58
C LEU A 91 -15.75 0.18 4.28
N SER A 92 -14.79 0.15 5.20
CA SER A 92 -14.31 1.37 5.87
C SER A 92 -13.40 2.23 4.99
N TYR A 93 -13.10 1.80 3.77
CA TYR A 93 -12.19 2.49 2.87
C TYR A 93 -12.87 2.87 1.55
N ASP A 94 -12.53 4.06 1.08
CA ASP A 94 -12.97 4.60 -0.20
C ASP A 94 -11.78 4.77 -1.15
N GLY A 95 -12.01 4.45 -2.43
CA GLY A 95 -11.02 4.59 -3.50
C GLY A 95 -11.15 5.93 -4.21
N PHE A 96 -10.07 6.68 -4.28
CA PHE A 96 -10.03 7.99 -4.93
C PHE A 96 -8.98 8.01 -6.04
N ARG A 97 -9.24 8.82 -7.07
CA ARG A 97 -8.25 9.13 -8.11
C ARG A 97 -7.65 10.50 -7.81
N ALA A 98 -6.33 10.57 -7.74
CA ALA A 98 -5.63 11.82 -7.50
C ALA A 98 -5.80 12.75 -8.72
N ASP A 99 -6.24 13.98 -8.50
CA ASP A 99 -6.38 15.02 -9.54
C ASP A 99 -5.16 15.97 -9.58
N GLY A 100 -4.19 15.73 -8.70
CA GLY A 100 -2.90 16.42 -8.63
C GLY A 100 -1.86 15.52 -7.98
N VAL A 101 -0.65 16.05 -7.75
CA VAL A 101 0.34 15.34 -6.94
C VAL A 101 -0.15 15.34 -5.51
N THR A 102 -0.36 14.16 -4.96
CA THR A 102 -0.86 13.93 -3.61
C THR A 102 0.18 13.16 -2.81
N VAL A 103 0.34 13.50 -1.53
CA VAL A 103 1.23 12.79 -0.61
C VAL A 103 0.42 12.20 0.54
N SER A 104 0.85 11.06 1.06
CA SER A 104 0.23 10.48 2.25
C SER A 104 1.05 10.78 3.49
N LEU A 105 0.44 11.39 4.49
CA LEU A 105 1.10 11.85 5.70
C LEU A 105 1.25 10.74 6.73
N ILE A 106 2.26 10.87 7.60
CA ILE A 106 2.43 10.00 8.77
C ILE A 106 1.21 10.16 9.69
N GLY A 107 0.55 9.05 9.99
CA GLY A 107 -0.65 9.02 10.82
C GLY A 107 -0.84 7.67 11.50
N LYS A 108 -2.00 7.50 12.14
CA LYS A 108 -2.42 6.20 12.66
C LYS A 108 -2.65 5.27 11.46
N ARG A 109 -2.11 4.06 11.52
CA ARG A 109 -2.28 3.06 10.45
C ARG A 109 -3.76 2.82 10.13
N GLY A 110 -4.13 2.90 8.85
CA GLY A 110 -5.50 2.82 8.35
C GLY A 110 -6.30 4.12 8.44
N PHE A 111 -5.67 5.21 8.92
CA PHE A 111 -6.26 6.55 9.05
C PHE A 111 -5.22 7.61 8.66
N GLU A 112 -4.29 7.23 7.78
CA GLU A 112 -3.37 8.17 7.17
C GLU A 112 -4.14 9.18 6.31
N LYS A 113 -3.58 10.37 6.14
CA LYS A 113 -4.25 11.45 5.42
C LYS A 113 -3.52 11.75 4.13
N GLU A 114 -4.23 11.67 3.02
CA GLU A 114 -3.76 12.09 1.71
C GLU A 114 -4.05 13.57 1.48
N VAL A 115 -3.02 14.34 1.13
CA VAL A 115 -3.09 15.79 0.96
C VAL A 115 -2.40 16.17 -0.34
N ARG A 116 -2.96 17.14 -1.07
CA ARG A 116 -2.32 17.62 -2.31
C ARG A 116 -1.04 18.36 -1.97
N LEU A 117 -0.01 18.19 -2.78
CA LEU A 117 1.25 18.90 -2.62
C LEU A 117 1.04 20.42 -2.62
N ARG A 118 0.17 20.94 -3.49
CA ARG A 118 -0.14 22.38 -3.54
C ARG A 118 -0.76 22.90 -2.24
N GLU A 119 -1.62 22.09 -1.64
CA GLU A 119 -2.17 22.43 -0.33
C GLU A 119 -1.02 22.45 0.68
N LEU A 120 -0.21 21.40 0.72
CA LEU A 120 0.92 21.29 1.65
C LEU A 120 1.94 22.45 1.50
N GLU A 121 2.19 22.90 0.27
CA GLU A 121 3.05 24.06 -0.05
C GLU A 121 2.46 25.38 0.45
N ASN A 122 1.14 25.55 0.32
CA ASN A 122 0.43 26.71 0.88
C ASN A 122 0.37 26.66 2.42
N LEU A 123 0.56 25.48 2.99
CA LEU A 123 0.40 25.17 4.41
C LEU A 123 1.71 25.26 5.21
N ALA A 124 2.61 26.19 4.87
CA ALA A 124 3.55 26.71 5.88
C ALA A 124 2.83 27.28 7.15
N GLU A 125 1.49 27.37 7.13
CA GLU A 125 0.59 27.64 8.25
C GLU A 125 -0.13 26.39 8.84
N TYR A 126 0.35 25.15 8.65
CA TYR A 126 -0.29 23.89 9.10
C TYR A 126 -0.25 23.64 10.62
N LYS A 127 -0.79 24.56 11.43
CA LYS A 127 -0.87 24.41 12.90
C LYS A 127 -1.98 23.47 13.37
N ASP A 128 -2.87 23.03 12.48
CA ASP A 128 -4.15 22.41 12.87
C ASP A 128 -4.30 20.93 12.47
N HIS A 129 -3.32 20.35 11.79
CA HIS A 129 -3.35 18.93 11.49
C HIS A 129 -2.62 18.18 12.59
N LYS A 130 -3.28 17.17 13.16
CA LYS A 130 -2.85 16.34 14.28
C LYS A 130 -1.58 15.49 14.00
N VAL A 131 -0.67 15.97 13.15
CA VAL A 131 0.71 15.50 12.99
C VAL A 131 1.53 16.06 14.16
N GLY A 132 1.17 15.67 15.38
CA GLY A 132 1.87 16.10 16.60
C GLY A 132 1.70 17.58 16.97
N SER A 133 2.44 18.03 17.98
CA SER A 133 2.43 19.43 18.42
C SER A 133 3.14 20.34 17.41
N PRO A 134 2.83 21.64 17.33
CA PRO A 134 3.49 22.58 16.41
C PRO A 134 5.03 22.55 16.47
N ARG A 135 5.60 22.34 17.67
CA ARG A 135 7.06 22.17 17.88
C ARG A 135 7.61 20.87 17.28
N ALA A 136 6.82 19.79 17.27
CA ALA A 136 7.21 18.54 16.63
C ALA A 136 7.22 18.71 15.10
N LEU A 137 6.26 19.45 14.55
CA LEU A 137 6.21 19.75 13.13
C LEU A 137 7.41 20.59 12.67
N GLU A 138 7.78 21.64 13.42
CA GLU A 138 8.98 22.46 13.14
C GLU A 138 10.28 21.63 13.14
N LYS A 139 10.39 20.67 14.07
CA LYS A 139 11.55 19.77 14.15
C LYS A 139 11.61 18.78 12.99
N VAL A 140 10.46 18.27 12.55
CA VAL A 140 10.36 17.26 11.48
C VAL A 140 10.46 17.90 10.09
N LEU A 141 10.04 19.16 9.94
CA LEU A 141 10.21 19.98 8.75
C LEU A 141 11.56 20.72 8.73
N ALA A 142 12.42 20.49 9.72
CA ALA A 142 13.76 21.08 9.73
C ALA A 142 14.52 20.65 8.46
N PRO A 143 15.29 21.57 7.84
CA PRO A 143 16.00 21.25 6.62
C PRO A 143 16.92 20.04 6.79
N LEU A 144 16.70 19.01 5.98
CA LEU A 144 17.59 17.86 5.91
C LEU A 144 19.01 18.32 5.51
N ALA A 145 20.04 17.77 6.16
CA ALA A 145 21.43 18.12 5.92
C ALA A 145 22.26 16.90 5.44
N GLY A 146 23.26 17.17 4.60
CA GLY A 146 24.26 16.19 4.18
C GLY A 146 23.66 14.93 3.53
N ALA A 147 24.07 13.76 4.04
CA ALA A 147 23.72 12.45 3.48
C ALA A 147 22.21 12.13 3.55
N GLU A 148 21.50 12.66 4.55
CA GLU A 148 20.06 12.41 4.71
C GLU A 148 19.26 13.09 3.59
N LYS A 149 19.63 14.33 3.24
CA LYS A 149 19.02 15.07 2.14
C LYS A 149 19.23 14.37 0.80
N GLU A 150 20.45 13.90 0.54
CA GLU A 150 20.75 13.20 -0.72
C GLU A 150 20.00 11.87 -0.82
N ASN A 151 19.89 11.13 0.29
CA ASN A 151 19.09 9.92 0.34
C ASN A 151 17.60 10.20 0.10
N ALA A 152 17.03 11.22 0.76
CA ALA A 152 15.64 11.63 0.56
C ALA A 152 15.39 12.06 -0.90
N ARG A 153 16.32 12.80 -1.50
CA ARG A 153 16.27 13.22 -2.90
C ARG A 153 16.23 12.02 -3.84
N ARG A 154 17.12 11.04 -3.65
CA ARG A 154 17.16 9.81 -4.45
C ARG A 154 15.84 9.02 -4.36
N LYS A 155 15.28 8.92 -3.15
CA LYS A 155 13.98 8.27 -2.91
C LYS A 155 12.86 9.00 -3.66
N PHE A 156 12.79 10.32 -3.51
CA PHE A 156 11.80 11.11 -4.25
C PHE A 156 11.96 11.02 -5.75
N LEU A 157 13.17 11.10 -6.28
CA LEU A 157 13.42 10.99 -7.72
C LEU A 157 12.91 9.65 -8.29
N THR A 158 12.98 8.58 -7.49
CA THR A 158 12.47 7.26 -7.85
C THR A 158 10.93 7.27 -7.96
N VAL A 159 10.23 7.83 -6.97
CA VAL A 159 8.76 7.85 -6.95
C VAL A 159 8.14 8.92 -7.86
N THR A 160 8.86 10.01 -8.13
CA THR A 160 8.44 11.07 -9.08
C THR A 160 8.79 10.74 -10.54
N ARG A 161 9.27 9.51 -10.82
CA ARG A 161 9.64 9.05 -12.17
C ARG A 161 10.72 9.92 -12.84
N GLY A 162 11.66 10.44 -12.05
CA GLY A 162 12.77 11.26 -12.54
C GLY A 162 12.48 12.76 -12.63
N ASP A 163 11.32 13.24 -12.19
CA ASP A 163 11.01 14.67 -12.16
C ASP A 163 11.77 15.38 -11.04
N ALA A 164 12.90 15.99 -11.40
CA ALA A 164 13.76 16.73 -10.48
C ALA A 164 13.09 17.97 -9.89
N ASN A 165 12.22 18.65 -10.63
CA ASN A 165 11.53 19.84 -10.11
C ASN A 165 10.54 19.44 -9.01
N LEU A 166 9.76 18.39 -9.26
CA LEU A 166 8.84 17.86 -8.28
C LEU A 166 9.57 17.31 -7.05
N THR A 167 10.71 16.66 -7.24
CA THR A 167 11.56 16.19 -6.13
C THR A 167 11.98 17.34 -5.23
N GLU A 168 12.46 18.47 -5.77
CA GLU A 168 12.87 19.61 -4.95
C GLU A 168 11.70 20.21 -4.16
N ARG A 169 10.50 20.20 -4.73
CA ARG A 169 9.27 20.67 -4.06
C ARG A 169 8.83 19.76 -2.92
N LEU A 170 9.11 18.45 -3.03
CA LEU A 170 8.75 17.45 -2.02
C LEU A 170 9.78 17.32 -0.89
N LEU A 171 11.05 17.62 -1.15
CA LEU A 171 12.15 17.51 -0.19
C LEU A 171 11.86 18.12 1.21
N PRO A 172 11.26 19.33 1.32
CA PRO A 172 10.95 19.94 2.61
C PRO A 172 9.99 19.11 3.48
N PHE A 173 9.18 18.25 2.86
CA PHE A 173 8.11 17.50 3.51
C PHE A 173 8.48 16.04 3.79
N PHE A 174 9.72 15.61 3.48
CA PHE A 174 10.16 14.22 3.63
C PHE A 174 9.85 13.64 5.03
N GLY A 175 10.06 14.43 6.09
CA GLY A 175 9.87 13.98 7.46
C GLY A 175 8.41 13.72 7.86
N ILE A 176 7.44 14.28 7.14
CA ILE A 176 6.00 14.12 7.43
C ILE A 176 5.29 13.17 6.47
N ILE A 177 5.94 12.78 5.37
CA ILE A 177 5.40 11.84 4.39
C ILE A 177 5.67 10.42 4.86
N ARG A 178 4.63 9.57 4.89
CA ARG A 178 4.80 8.18 5.29
C ARG A 178 5.60 7.40 4.25
N GLN A 179 6.24 6.33 4.72
CA GLN A 179 6.93 5.39 3.85
C GLN A 179 6.01 4.23 3.47
N ASP A 180 6.17 3.72 2.25
CA ASP A 180 5.50 2.53 1.77
C ASP A 180 6.21 1.26 2.24
N LEU A 181 5.74 0.10 1.75
CA LEU A 181 6.33 -1.19 2.08
C LEU A 181 7.75 -1.37 1.52
N ARG A 182 8.25 -0.44 0.70
CA ARG A 182 9.60 -0.40 0.12
C ARG A 182 10.51 0.61 0.80
N ASP A 183 10.04 1.22 1.89
CA ASP A 183 10.71 2.31 2.59
C ASP A 183 10.84 3.58 1.73
N GLU A 184 10.02 3.71 0.67
CA GLU A 184 9.97 4.86 -0.22
C GLU A 184 8.84 5.81 0.20
N PRO A 185 8.99 7.14 0.04
CA PRO A 185 7.94 8.09 0.39
C PRO A 185 6.71 7.90 -0.50
N VAL A 186 5.52 7.94 0.10
CA VAL A 186 4.26 7.77 -0.62
C VAL A 186 3.87 9.05 -1.34
N VAL A 187 4.11 9.05 -2.64
CA VAL A 187 3.69 10.09 -3.58
C VAL A 187 2.78 9.45 -4.60
N ILE A 188 1.57 10.00 -4.73
CA ILE A 188 0.52 9.56 -5.63
C ILE A 188 0.46 10.57 -6.78
N MET A 189 0.75 10.10 -7.98
CA MET A 189 0.81 10.96 -9.16
C MET A 189 -0.61 11.25 -9.70
N PRO A 190 -0.80 12.36 -10.45
CA PRO A 190 -2.08 12.65 -11.08
C PRO A 190 -2.60 11.46 -11.90
N GLY A 191 -3.85 11.10 -11.67
CA GLY A 191 -4.53 9.96 -12.28
C GLY A 191 -4.28 8.62 -11.59
N GLU A 192 -3.40 8.50 -10.60
CA GLU A 192 -3.24 7.26 -9.82
C GLU A 192 -4.36 7.10 -8.79
N LEU A 193 -4.62 5.85 -8.40
CA LEU A 193 -5.60 5.52 -7.38
C LEU A 193 -4.93 5.46 -6.00
N PHE A 194 -5.63 5.95 -4.99
CA PHE A 194 -5.30 5.78 -3.59
C PHE A 194 -6.54 5.43 -2.78
N VAL A 195 -6.32 4.96 -1.56
CA VAL A 195 -7.37 4.45 -0.67
C VAL A 195 -7.21 5.15 0.68
N THR A 196 -8.32 5.67 1.23
CA THR A 196 -8.40 6.30 2.55
C THR A 196 -9.60 5.77 3.33
#